data_AF-A0A414ZM74-F1
#
_entry.id   AF-A0A414ZM74-F1
#
_cell.length_a   1.000
_cell.length_b   1.000
_cell.length_c   1.000
_cell.angle_alpha   90.00
_cell.angle_beta   90.00
_cell.angle_gamma   90.00
#
_symmetry.space_group_name_H-M   'P 1'
#
loop_
_entity.id
_entity.type
_entity.pdbx_description
1 polymer ?
#
loop_
_entity_poly.entity_id
_entity_poly.type
_entity_poly.pdbx_seq_one_letter_code
_entity_poly.pdbx_strand_id
1 'polypeptide(L)'
;MNKICYKCHGNMIEREIEITSGWGEYELAIKGVRAFVCEECGAISLRAEEVKMMEDISRGFAERPEDERPDYLNVEETADLLRVSTQTVYNMIKSGRLKGTKFGREWRFLRKNLESLIQPDQAIAARNTSTQNYEKDSAILDAIRKKRNVHE
;
A
#
# COMPACT_ATOMS: atom_id res chain seq x y z
N MET A 1 -32.74 32.57 -1.27
CA MET A 1 -32.51 32.52 -2.74
C MET A 1 -32.53 31.06 -3.15
N ASN A 2 -33.44 30.68 -4.05
CA ASN A 2 -33.40 29.33 -4.62
C ASN A 2 -32.16 29.20 -5.50
N LYS A 3 -31.38 28.14 -5.26
CA LYS A 3 -30.21 27.85 -6.07
C LYS A 3 -30.68 27.17 -7.35
N ILE A 4 -30.26 27.69 -8.49
CA ILE A 4 -30.62 27.18 -9.81
C ILE A 4 -29.52 26.25 -10.29
N CYS A 5 -29.91 25.13 -10.91
CA CYS A 5 -28.98 24.17 -11.47
C CYS A 5 -28.16 24.79 -12.60
N TYR A 6 -26.83 24.64 -12.54
CA TYR A 6 -25.91 25.11 -13.58
C TYR A 6 -26.03 24.34 -14.90
N LYS A 7 -26.67 23.16 -14.90
CA LYS A 7 -26.76 22.26 -16.04
C LYS A 7 -28.10 22.34 -16.78
N CYS A 8 -29.22 22.29 -16.06
CA CYS A 8 -30.56 22.29 -16.65
C CYS A 8 -31.42 23.49 -16.26
N HIS A 9 -30.90 24.41 -15.43
CA HIS A 9 -31.65 25.55 -14.87
C HIS A 9 -32.87 25.17 -14.00
N GLY A 10 -33.02 23.89 -13.64
CA GLY A 10 -34.01 23.42 -12.68
C GLY A 10 -33.71 23.83 -11.24
N ASN A 11 -34.66 23.58 -10.34
CA ASN A 11 -34.52 23.87 -8.92
C ASN A 11 -33.49 22.94 -8.24
N MET A 12 -32.70 23.47 -7.30
CA MET A 12 -31.82 22.67 -6.47
C MET A 12 -32.27 22.69 -5.00
N ILE A 13 -32.37 21.51 -4.42
CA ILE A 13 -32.71 21.31 -3.00
C ILE A 13 -31.45 21.00 -2.20
N GLU A 14 -31.34 21.56 -1.01
CA GLU A 14 -30.26 21.22 -0.08
C GLU A 14 -30.62 19.95 0.70
N ARG A 15 -29.71 18.97 0.71
CA ARG A 15 -29.86 17.74 1.49
C ARG A 15 -28.52 17.14 1.85
N GLU A 16 -28.55 16.27 2.85
CA GLU A 16 -27.42 15.43 3.21
C GLU A 16 -27.31 14.26 2.23
N ILE A 17 -26.11 14.02 1.71
CA ILE A 17 -25.83 12.94 0.76
C ILE A 17 -24.63 12.10 1.18
N GLU A 18 -24.53 10.93 0.56
CA GLU A 18 -23.34 10.09 0.58
C GLU A 18 -22.59 10.26 -0.74
N ILE A 19 -21.29 10.54 -0.67
CA ILE A 19 -20.42 10.63 -1.84
C ILE A 19 -19.44 9.47 -1.79
N THR A 20 -19.44 8.67 -2.84
CA THR A 20 -18.48 7.59 -3.03
C THR A 20 -17.38 8.04 -3.99
N SER A 21 -16.13 7.81 -3.61
CA SER A 21 -14.94 8.11 -4.40
C SER A 21 -14.00 6.91 -4.40
N GLY A 22 -13.52 6.52 -5.58
CA GLY A 22 -12.49 5.49 -5.72
C GLY A 22 -11.09 6.03 -5.41
N TRP A 23 -10.31 5.28 -4.63
CA TRP A 23 -8.93 5.56 -4.27
C TRP A 23 -8.06 4.31 -4.50
N GLY A 24 -7.55 4.15 -5.72
CA GLY A 24 -6.83 2.94 -6.12
C GLY A 24 -7.75 1.72 -6.07
N GLU A 25 -7.41 0.73 -5.25
CA GLU A 25 -8.25 -0.46 -5.02
C GLU A 25 -9.34 -0.26 -3.95
N TYR A 26 -9.30 0.86 -3.23
CA TYR A 26 -10.22 1.14 -2.13
C TYR A 26 -11.38 2.04 -2.57
N GLU A 27 -12.56 1.80 -2.01
CA GLU A 27 -13.73 2.66 -2.17
C GLU A 27 -13.96 3.44 -0.88
N LEU A 28 -14.01 4.77 -0.98
CA LEU A 28 -14.26 5.67 0.14
C LEU A 28 -15.70 6.20 0.05
N ALA A 29 -16.47 6.03 1.12
CA ALA A 29 -17.81 6.58 1.25
C ALA A 29 -17.86 7.69 2.33
N ILE A 30 -18.12 8.92 1.91
CA ILE A 30 -18.27 10.08 2.79
C ILE A 30 -19.76 10.33 3.00
N LYS A 31 -20.26 9.97 4.20
CA LYS A 31 -21.64 10.21 4.63
C LYS A 31 -21.72 11.55 5.35
N GLY A 32 -22.85 12.25 5.18
CA GLY A 32 -23.08 13.51 5.90
C GLY A 32 -22.81 14.78 5.11
N VAL A 33 -22.50 14.67 3.83
CA VAL A 33 -22.11 15.82 3.00
C VAL A 33 -23.34 16.66 2.69
N ARG A 34 -23.32 17.95 3.01
CA ARG A 34 -24.40 18.86 2.64
C ARG A 34 -24.24 19.33 1.21
N ALA A 35 -25.18 18.97 0.36
CA ALA A 35 -25.12 19.30 -1.06
C ALA A 35 -26.43 19.88 -1.57
N PHE A 36 -26.32 20.75 -2.57
CA PHE A 36 -27.46 21.11 -3.40
C PHE A 36 -27.58 20.07 -4.51
N VAL A 37 -28.73 19.42 -4.61
CA VAL A 37 -29.01 18.43 -5.65
C VAL A 37 -30.18 18.92 -6.49
N CYS A 38 -29.99 18.90 -7.81
CA CYS A 38 -31.07 19.22 -8.74
C CYS A 38 -32.08 18.09 -8.80
N GLU A 39 -33.37 18.41 -8.64
CA GLU A 39 -34.47 17.43 -8.67
C GLU A 39 -34.74 16.89 -10.08
N GLU A 40 -34.36 17.63 -11.12
CA GLU A 40 -34.62 17.25 -12.52
C GLU A 40 -33.51 16.40 -13.14
N CYS A 41 -32.25 16.82 -12.98
CA CYS A 41 -31.10 16.18 -13.65
C CYS A 41 -30.12 15.49 -12.71
N GLY A 42 -30.31 15.58 -11.38
CA GLY A 42 -29.43 14.97 -10.39
C GLY A 42 -28.08 15.65 -10.21
N ALA A 43 -27.81 16.78 -10.88
CA ALA A 43 -26.55 17.50 -10.72
C ALA A 43 -26.33 17.95 -9.27
N ILE A 44 -25.11 17.78 -8.79
CA ILE A 44 -24.70 18.08 -7.41
C ILE A 44 -23.86 19.37 -7.42
N SER A 45 -24.12 20.27 -6.47
CA SER A 45 -23.29 21.44 -6.20
C SER A 45 -22.98 21.50 -4.71
N LEU A 46 -21.69 21.50 -4.39
CA LEU A 46 -21.18 21.53 -3.01
C LEU A 46 -20.83 22.96 -2.60
N ARG A 47 -20.83 23.23 -1.30
CA ARG A 47 -20.29 24.47 -0.74
C ARG A 47 -18.77 24.37 -0.61
N ALA A 48 -18.09 25.51 -0.47
CA ALA A 48 -16.63 25.54 -0.40
C ALA A 48 -16.08 24.75 0.80
N GLU A 49 -16.80 24.76 1.93
CA GLU A 49 -16.42 24.06 3.16
C GLU A 49 -16.45 22.54 2.96
N GLU A 50 -17.46 22.04 2.23
CA GLU A 50 -17.61 20.61 1.91
C GLU A 50 -16.53 20.16 0.92
N VAL A 51 -16.22 21.00 -0.08
CA VAL A 51 -15.12 20.73 -1.02
C VAL A 51 -13.78 20.70 -0.28
N LYS A 52 -13.57 21.63 0.66
CA LYS A 52 -12.35 21.69 1.47
C LYS A 52 -12.18 20.45 2.34
N MET A 53 -13.26 19.98 2.97
CA MET A 53 -13.26 18.73 3.72
C MET A 53 -12.87 17.53 2.84
N MET A 54 -13.46 17.42 1.65
CA MET A 54 -13.13 16.34 0.71
C MET A 54 -11.67 16.38 0.27
N GLU A 55 -11.14 17.59 0.02
CA GLU A 55 -9.74 17.80 -0.32
C GLU A 55 -8.82 17.36 0.82
N ASP A 56 -9.12 17.75 2.07
CA ASP A 56 -8.29 17.41 3.23
C ASP A 56 -8.32 15.89 3.52
N ILE A 57 -9.48 15.24 3.36
CA ILE A 57 -9.61 13.78 3.43
C ILE A 57 -8.76 13.13 2.33
N SER A 58 -8.95 13.56 1.09
CA SER A 58 -8.21 13.07 -0.09
C SER A 58 -6.70 13.19 0.10
N ARG A 59 -6.25 14.35 0.59
CA ARG A 59 -4.85 14.62 0.88
C ARG A 59 -4.33 13.74 2.01
N GLY A 60 -5.07 13.61 3.10
CA GLY A 60 -4.70 12.71 4.19
C GLY A 60 -4.57 11.25 3.75
N PHE A 61 -5.34 10.80 2.76
CA PHE A 61 -5.18 9.48 2.17
C PHE A 61 -4.02 9.38 1.17
N ALA A 62 -3.73 10.44 0.40
CA ALA A 62 -2.62 10.49 -0.55
C ALA A 62 -1.24 10.64 0.14
N GLU A 63 -1.19 11.36 1.25
CA GLU A 63 0.02 11.61 2.03
C GLU A 63 0.30 10.51 3.07
N ARG A 64 -0.59 9.50 3.17
CA ARG A 64 -0.28 8.29 3.96
C ARG A 64 0.93 7.60 3.32
N PRO A 65 2.02 7.40 4.08
CA PRO A 65 3.19 6.77 3.51
C PRO A 65 2.86 5.32 3.13
N GLU A 66 3.42 4.86 2.01
CA GLU A 66 3.17 3.53 1.42
C GLU A 66 3.38 2.39 2.45
N ASP A 67 4.14 2.65 3.52
CA ASP A 67 4.44 1.71 4.59
C ASP A 67 3.32 1.50 5.63
N GLU A 68 2.25 2.31 5.59
CA GLU A 68 1.02 2.09 6.37
C GLU A 68 -0.03 1.26 5.63
N ARG A 69 0.18 0.95 4.34
CA ARG A 69 -0.59 -0.08 3.63
C ARG A 69 0.07 -1.43 3.91
N PRO A 70 -0.65 -2.41 4.48
CA PRO A 70 -0.09 -3.76 4.62
C PRO A 70 0.02 -4.41 3.24
N ASP A 71 1.13 -4.15 2.54
CA ASP A 71 1.46 -4.79 1.28
C ASP A 71 2.00 -6.19 1.58
N TYR A 72 1.11 -7.18 1.52
CA TYR A 72 1.41 -8.57 1.78
C TYR A 72 1.60 -9.34 0.48
N LEU A 73 2.83 -9.77 0.24
CA LEU A 73 3.19 -10.61 -0.91
C LEU A 73 2.95 -12.08 -0.60
N ASN A 74 2.52 -12.83 -1.61
CA ASN A 74 2.49 -14.28 -1.61
C ASN A 74 3.88 -14.85 -1.95
N VAL A 75 4.02 -16.18 -2.03
CA VAL A 75 5.31 -16.85 -2.30
C VAL A 75 5.84 -16.52 -3.70
N GLU A 76 4.99 -16.44 -4.70
CA GLU A 76 5.35 -16.15 -6.09
C GLU A 76 5.80 -14.70 -6.22
N GLU A 77 5.01 -13.76 -5.71
CA GLU A 77 5.35 -12.33 -5.67
C GLU A 77 6.64 -12.06 -4.90
N THR A 78 6.88 -12.82 -3.82
CA THR A 78 8.14 -12.74 -3.05
C THR A 78 9.32 -13.29 -3.85
N ALA A 79 9.11 -14.37 -4.61
CA ALA A 79 10.14 -14.96 -5.46
C ALA A 79 10.54 -13.98 -6.58
N ASP A 80 9.55 -13.33 -7.19
CA ASP A 80 9.74 -12.31 -8.22
C ASP A 80 10.48 -11.09 -7.68
N LEU A 81 10.06 -10.59 -6.50
CA LEU A 81 10.71 -9.45 -5.85
C LEU A 81 12.18 -9.72 -5.55
N LEU A 82 12.49 -10.90 -5.00
CA LEU A 82 13.85 -11.30 -4.63
C LEU A 82 14.67 -11.85 -5.82
N ARG A 83 14.05 -12.03 -7.00
CA ARG A 83 14.62 -12.66 -8.19
C ARG A 83 15.21 -14.05 -7.91
N VAL A 84 14.47 -14.88 -7.16
CA VAL A 84 14.83 -16.26 -6.83
C VAL A 84 13.71 -17.22 -7.23
N SER A 85 13.96 -18.53 -7.16
CA SER A 85 12.88 -19.51 -7.35
C SER A 85 11.94 -19.55 -6.15
N THR A 86 10.67 -19.92 -6.37
CA THR A 86 9.69 -20.20 -5.28
C THR A 86 10.21 -21.26 -4.31
N GLN A 87 10.95 -22.26 -4.81
CA GLN A 87 11.62 -23.26 -3.98
C GLN A 87 12.66 -22.63 -3.04
N THR A 88 13.40 -21.62 -3.51
CA THR A 88 14.34 -20.85 -2.69
C THR A 88 13.60 -20.11 -1.57
N VAL A 89 12.45 -19.50 -1.88
CA VAL A 89 11.59 -18.85 -0.88
C VAL A 89 11.16 -19.85 0.19
N TYR A 90 10.65 -21.03 -0.18
CA TYR A 90 10.30 -22.09 0.79
C TYR A 90 11.49 -22.54 1.64
N ASN A 91 12.67 -22.69 1.03
CA ASN A 91 13.89 -23.04 1.76
C ASN A 91 14.28 -21.95 2.77
N MET A 92 14.13 -20.67 2.40
CA MET A 92 14.40 -19.53 3.27
C MET A 92 13.41 -19.43 4.43
N ILE A 93 12.13 -19.77 4.21
CA ILE A 93 11.14 -19.90 5.28
C ILE A 93 11.57 -21.02 6.25
N LYS A 94 11.90 -22.20 5.70
CA LYS A 94 12.31 -23.37 6.49
C LYS A 94 13.57 -23.14 7.31
N SER A 95 14.53 -22.39 6.76
CA SER A 95 15.77 -22.03 7.45
C SER A 95 15.62 -20.82 8.38
N GLY A 96 14.43 -20.21 8.47
CA GLY A 96 14.18 -19.02 9.30
C GLY A 96 14.78 -17.71 8.76
N ARG A 97 15.33 -17.73 7.54
CA ARG A 97 15.91 -16.55 6.87
C ARG A 97 14.82 -15.59 6.36
N LEU A 98 13.63 -16.12 6.10
CA LEU A 98 12.46 -15.34 5.69
C LEU A 98 11.35 -15.50 6.72
N LYS A 99 10.89 -14.38 7.30
CA LYS A 99 9.76 -14.35 8.22
C LYS A 99 8.48 -14.02 7.46
N GLY A 100 7.57 -14.98 7.39
CA GLY A 100 6.22 -14.80 6.86
C GLY A 100 5.16 -15.30 7.84
N THR A 101 3.92 -14.89 7.63
CA THR A 101 2.76 -15.40 8.37
C THR A 101 2.02 -16.38 7.49
N LYS A 102 1.77 -17.59 8.02
CA LYS A 102 1.01 -18.61 7.31
C LYS A 102 -0.49 -18.34 7.49
N PHE A 103 -1.19 -18.10 6.39
CA PHE A 103 -2.63 -17.93 6.33
C PHE A 103 -3.25 -19.10 5.56
N GLY A 104 -3.79 -20.08 6.27
CA GLY A 104 -4.35 -21.29 5.67
C GLY A 104 -3.29 -22.09 4.88
N ARG A 105 -3.46 -22.17 3.56
CA ARG A 105 -2.55 -22.87 2.64
C ARG A 105 -1.45 -21.98 2.06
N GLU A 106 -1.53 -20.68 2.29
CA GLU A 106 -0.62 -19.69 1.70
C GLU A 106 0.30 -19.06 2.74
N TRP A 107 1.43 -18.55 2.26
CA TRP A 107 2.32 -17.70 3.04
C TRP A 107 2.17 -16.26 2.61
N ARG A 108 2.14 -15.36 3.60
CA ARG A 108 2.08 -13.92 3.39
C ARG A 108 3.29 -13.24 4.00
N PHE A 109 3.90 -12.34 3.26
CA PHE A 109 5.12 -11.63 3.63
C PHE A 109 4.88 -10.14 3.54
N LEU A 110 5.16 -9.42 4.62
CA LEU A 110 5.09 -7.96 4.58
C LEU A 110 6.24 -7.46 3.69
N ARG A 111 5.93 -6.72 2.62
CA ARG A 111 6.92 -6.20 1.66
C ARG A 111 8.06 -5.46 2.36
N LYS A 112 7.76 -4.63 3.36
CA LYS A 112 8.74 -3.90 4.18
C LYS A 112 9.79 -4.80 4.82
N ASN A 113 9.42 -6.02 5.24
CA ASN A 113 10.39 -6.99 5.79
C ASN A 113 11.30 -7.56 4.70
N LEU A 114 10.81 -7.69 3.46
CA LEU A 114 11.56 -8.21 2.32
C LEU A 114 12.56 -7.18 1.79
N GLU A 115 12.18 -5.91 1.72
CA GLU A 115 13.05 -4.81 1.28
C GLU A 115 14.30 -4.66 2.17
N SER A 116 14.16 -4.92 3.47
CA SER A 116 15.29 -4.94 4.41
C SER A 116 16.36 -6.00 4.09
N LEU A 117 16.01 -7.06 3.34
CA LEU A 117 16.96 -8.08 2.88
C LEU A 117 17.74 -7.63 1.62
N ILE A 118 17.17 -6.70 0.85
CA ILE A 118 17.74 -6.18 -0.40
C ILE A 118 18.68 -5.00 -0.09
N GLN A 119 18.35 -4.18 0.92
CA GLN A 119 19.14 -3.03 1.36
C GLN A 119 19.66 -3.21 2.79
N PRO A 120 20.77 -3.94 2.99
CA PRO A 120 21.29 -4.24 4.33
C PRO A 120 21.76 -3.00 5.11
N ASP A 121 22.12 -1.89 4.44
CA ASP A 121 22.68 -0.69 5.09
C ASP A 121 21.67 0.12 5.90
N GLN A 122 20.35 -0.01 5.65
CA GLN A 122 19.33 0.71 6.43
C GLN A 122 18.75 -0.11 7.58
N ALA A 123 19.04 -1.41 7.65
CA ALA A 123 18.52 -2.30 8.69
C ALA A 123 19.27 -2.19 10.04
N ILE A 124 20.46 -1.58 10.03
CA ILE A 124 21.34 -1.48 11.21
C ILE A 124 20.70 -0.65 12.34
N ALA A 125 19.79 0.28 12.02
CA ALA A 125 19.16 1.12 13.04
C ALA A 125 18.04 0.42 13.85
N ALA A 126 17.52 -0.72 13.40
CA ALA A 126 16.23 -1.20 13.95
C ALA A 126 16.30 -2.40 14.89
N ARG A 127 17.20 -3.39 14.77
CA ARG A 127 17.05 -4.64 15.56
C ARG A 127 18.37 -5.32 15.95
N ASN A 128 18.68 -5.22 17.24
CA ASN A 128 19.54 -6.15 17.98
C ASN A 128 19.09 -7.61 17.74
N THR A 129 19.77 -8.37 16.88
CA THR A 129 19.65 -9.83 16.84
C THR A 129 20.98 -10.44 16.39
N SER A 130 21.73 -10.91 17.39
CA SER A 130 22.71 -12.00 17.37
C SER A 130 23.69 -12.06 16.19
N THR A 131 24.88 -11.49 16.42
CA THR A 131 26.10 -11.45 15.60
C THR A 131 26.52 -12.79 14.95
N GLN A 132 26.08 -13.93 15.45
CA GLN A 132 26.52 -15.25 14.97
C GLN A 132 25.98 -15.64 13.58
N ASN A 133 24.85 -15.08 13.13
CA ASN A 133 24.33 -15.38 11.78
C ASN A 133 25.03 -14.55 10.68
N TYR A 134 25.62 -13.40 11.04
CA TYR A 134 26.28 -12.48 10.12
C TYR A 134 27.54 -13.08 9.48
N GLU A 135 28.36 -13.80 10.26
CA GLU A 135 29.60 -14.42 9.74
C GLU A 135 29.31 -15.50 8.69
N LYS A 136 28.23 -16.28 8.88
CA LYS A 136 27.81 -17.29 7.91
C LYS A 136 27.23 -16.67 6.64
N ASP A 137 26.51 -15.55 6.78
CA ASP A 137 25.91 -14.85 5.65
C ASP A 137 26.96 -14.10 4.81
N SER A 138 28.01 -13.56 5.43
CA SER A 138 29.15 -12.98 4.69
C SER A 138 29.83 -14.02 3.80
N ALA A 139 30.05 -15.24 4.30
CA ALA A 139 30.70 -16.30 3.52
C ALA A 139 29.88 -16.72 2.29
N ILE A 140 28.55 -16.71 2.38
CA ILE A 140 27.66 -17.05 1.25
C ILE A 140 27.64 -15.90 0.24
N LEU A 141 27.56 -14.65 0.71
CA LEU A 141 27.59 -13.46 -0.15
C LEU A 141 28.94 -13.30 -0.87
N ASP A 142 30.05 -13.59 -0.19
CA ASP A 142 31.38 -13.58 -0.77
C ASP A 142 31.57 -14.70 -1.80
N ALA A 143 30.96 -15.88 -1.57
CA ALA A 143 30.96 -16.96 -2.55
C ALA A 143 30.15 -16.62 -3.82
N ILE A 144 29.02 -15.93 -3.65
CA ILE A 144 28.19 -15.43 -4.78
C ILE A 144 28.95 -14.35 -5.56
N ARG A 145 29.62 -13.42 -4.86
CA ARG A 145 30.46 -12.37 -5.49
C ARG A 145 31.65 -12.98 -6.24
N LYS A 146 32.34 -13.97 -5.68
CA LYS A 146 33.43 -14.68 -6.37
C LYS A 146 32.97 -15.40 -7.63
N LYS A 147 31.81 -16.04 -7.63
CA LYS A 147 31.26 -16.69 -8.84
C LYS A 147 30.89 -15.68 -9.94
N ARG A 148 30.53 -14.46 -9.55
CA ARG A 148 30.13 -13.39 -10.47
C ARG A 148 31.32 -12.75 -11.21
N ASN A 149 32.52 -12.77 -10.62
CA ASN A 149 33.74 -12.20 -11.21
C ASN A 149 34.58 -13.19 -12.05
N VAL A 150 34.07 -14.41 -12.30
CA VAL A 150 34.77 -15.44 -13.12
C VAL A 150 34.20 -15.50 -14.55
N HIS A 151 33.19 -14.67 -14.85
CA HIS A 151 32.55 -14.56 -16.17
C HIS A 151 32.71 -13.18 -16.80
N GLU A 152 33.71 -12.41 -16.36
CA GLU A 152 34.28 -11.25 -17.07
C GLU A 152 35.68 -11.61 -17.54
#